data_AF-A0A9W6MSI1-F1
#
_entry.id   AF-A0A9W6MSI1-F1
#
_cell.length_a   1.000
_cell.length_b   1.000
_cell.length_c   1.000
_cell.angle_alpha   90.00
_cell.angle_beta   90.00
_cell.angle_gamma   90.00
#
_symmetry.space_group_name_H-M   'P 1'
#
loop_
_entity.id
_entity.type
_entity.pdbx_description
1 polymer ?
#
loop_
_entity_poly.entity_id
_entity_poly.type
_entity_poly.pdbx_seq_one_letter_code
_entity_poly.pdbx_strand_id
1 'polypeptide(L)'
;MTEFDAAPKAGPKPRASAETIAEARRLIETTSLTQAEIAQRIGVSGQALCRMVAREGWGRPAVDRLETVRRLRLRVDERLAAIEPLLAKSGGSGLDEAERAAKTLGALVRTLKDLAALDRDEARAGGRGDENGGPVDVDALRDELARRLARMRAEHDEQVPGLPEA
;
A
#
# COMPACT_ATOMS: atom_id res chain seq x y z
N MET A 1 -13.76 27.53 48.67
CA MET A 1 -14.80 27.48 47.61
C MET A 1 -14.22 28.29 46.46
N THR A 2 -13.48 27.63 45.56
CA THR A 2 -12.60 28.29 44.59
C THR A 2 -13.35 28.42 43.28
N GLU A 3 -13.65 29.65 42.88
CA GLU A 3 -14.25 30.01 41.59
C GLU A 3 -13.35 29.51 40.44
N PHE A 4 -13.91 28.65 39.59
CA PHE A 4 -13.28 28.21 38.36
C PHE A 4 -13.65 29.24 37.28
N ASP A 5 -12.74 30.17 37.02
CA ASP A 5 -12.86 31.18 35.97
C ASP A 5 -12.99 30.47 34.61
N ALA A 6 -14.22 30.43 34.09
CA ALA A 6 -14.55 29.76 32.85
C ALA A 6 -14.09 30.64 31.67
N ALA A 7 -12.91 30.35 31.15
CA ALA A 7 -12.37 30.98 29.96
C ALA A 7 -13.40 30.99 28.80
N PRO A 8 -13.52 32.10 28.04
CA PRO A 8 -14.53 32.23 27.00
C PRO A 8 -14.31 31.18 25.90
N LYS A 9 -15.35 30.42 25.59
CA LYS A 9 -15.32 29.45 24.50
C LYS A 9 -15.05 30.18 23.18
N ALA A 10 -13.91 29.88 22.58
CA ALA A 10 -13.52 30.43 21.28
C ALA A 10 -14.64 30.21 20.26
N GLY A 11 -15.06 31.28 19.58
CA GLY A 11 -16.09 31.24 18.56
C GLY A 11 -15.76 30.32 17.38
N PRO A 12 -16.73 30.04 16.49
CA PRO A 12 -16.50 29.19 15.33
C PRO A 12 -15.34 29.73 14.48
N LYS A 13 -14.32 28.92 14.22
CA LYS A 13 -13.22 29.30 13.33
C LYS A 13 -13.78 29.71 11.96
N PRO A 14 -13.27 30.79 11.34
CA PRO A 14 -13.77 31.27 10.06
C PRO A 14 -13.65 30.19 8.98
N ARG A 15 -14.63 30.15 8.07
CA ARG A 15 -14.60 29.25 6.91
C ARG A 15 -13.40 29.58 6.03
N ALA A 16 -12.78 28.56 5.45
CA ALA A 16 -11.66 28.73 4.51
C ALA A 16 -12.06 29.67 3.36
N SER A 17 -11.12 30.52 2.93
CA SER A 17 -11.37 31.45 1.83
C SER A 17 -11.55 30.70 0.50
N ALA A 18 -12.20 31.33 -0.47
CA ALA A 18 -12.36 30.76 -1.81
C ALA A 18 -11.01 30.46 -2.48
N GLU A 19 -9.99 31.29 -2.21
CA GLU A 19 -8.62 31.08 -2.67
C GLU A 19 -8.00 29.83 -2.05
N THR A 20 -8.16 29.61 -0.74
CA THR A 20 -7.70 28.40 -0.06
C THR A 20 -8.36 27.14 -0.62
N ILE A 21 -9.65 27.23 -0.99
CA ILE A 21 -10.41 26.13 -1.59
C ILE A 21 -9.86 25.80 -2.99
N ALA A 22 -9.61 26.81 -3.83
CA ALA A 22 -9.05 26.62 -5.18
C ALA A 22 -7.63 26.03 -5.14
N GLU A 23 -6.80 26.52 -4.22
CA GLU A 23 -5.43 26.03 -4.01
C GLU A 23 -5.42 24.57 -3.55
N ALA A 24 -6.28 24.23 -2.57
CA ALA A 24 -6.43 22.86 -2.06
C ALA A 24 -6.84 21.88 -3.17
N ARG A 25 -7.81 22.28 -4.00
CA ARG A 25 -8.27 21.48 -5.15
C ARG A 25 -7.14 21.22 -6.13
N ARG A 26 -6.41 22.27 -6.54
CA ARG A 26 -5.29 22.13 -7.48
C ARG A 26 -4.26 21.15 -6.95
N LEU A 27 -3.86 21.29 -5.68
CA LEU A 27 -2.88 20.38 -5.07
C LEU A 27 -3.36 18.92 -5.05
N ILE A 28 -4.64 18.68 -4.77
CA ILE A 28 -5.21 17.33 -4.77
C ILE A 28 -5.25 16.74 -6.18
N GLU A 29 -5.63 17.51 -7.19
CA GLU A 29 -5.77 17.02 -8.55
C GLU A 29 -4.43 16.86 -9.27
N THR A 30 -3.41 17.67 -8.94
CA THR A 30 -2.15 17.70 -9.70
C THR A 30 -0.93 17.13 -8.99
N THR A 31 -1.02 16.82 -7.69
CA THR A 31 0.15 16.36 -6.91
C THR A 31 -0.08 15.09 -6.12
N SER A 32 1.02 14.40 -5.82
CA SER A 32 1.02 13.21 -4.97
C SER A 32 1.19 13.52 -3.47
N LEU A 33 1.15 14.79 -3.05
CA LEU A 33 1.37 15.23 -1.66
C LEU A 33 0.29 14.73 -0.71
N THR A 34 0.66 14.18 0.44
CA THR A 34 -0.32 13.69 1.44
C THR A 34 -1.28 14.80 1.87
N GLN A 35 -2.47 14.44 2.33
CA GLN A 35 -3.43 15.43 2.83
C GLN A 35 -2.85 16.27 3.98
N ALA A 36 -1.97 15.70 4.80
CA ALA A 36 -1.28 16.43 5.88
C ALA A 36 -0.32 17.50 5.33
N GLU A 37 0.46 17.18 4.29
CA GLU A 37 1.36 18.13 3.62
C GLU A 37 0.58 19.22 2.88
N ILE A 38 -0.50 18.85 2.20
CA ILE A 38 -1.40 19.82 1.53
C ILE A 38 -1.99 20.78 2.58
N ALA A 39 -2.49 20.26 3.71
CA ALA A 39 -3.07 21.06 4.78
C ALA A 39 -2.06 22.05 5.39
N GLN A 40 -0.83 21.59 5.66
CA GLN A 40 0.25 22.48 6.12
C GLN A 40 0.55 23.58 5.09
N ARG A 41 0.61 23.24 3.80
CA ARG A 41 0.96 24.17 2.73
C ARG A 41 -0.06 25.28 2.53
N ILE A 42 -1.34 24.98 2.73
CA ILE A 42 -2.44 25.96 2.59
C ILE A 42 -2.84 26.61 3.93
N GLY A 43 -2.17 26.26 5.03
CA GLY A 43 -2.42 26.85 6.35
C GLY A 43 -3.72 26.41 7.02
N VAL A 44 -4.26 25.24 6.68
CA VAL A 44 -5.48 24.69 7.32
C VAL A 44 -5.17 23.43 8.12
N SER A 45 -6.07 23.04 9.03
CA SER A 45 -5.95 21.74 9.70
C SER A 45 -6.27 20.59 8.74
N GLY A 46 -5.62 19.43 8.91
CA GLY A 46 -5.90 18.24 8.11
C GLY A 46 -7.39 17.86 8.13
N GLN A 47 -8.06 17.97 9.28
CA GLN A 47 -9.49 17.70 9.41
C GLN A 47 -10.37 18.70 8.62
N ALA A 48 -9.96 19.97 8.51
CA ALA A 48 -10.66 20.95 7.69
C ALA A 48 -10.52 20.61 6.20
N LEU A 49 -9.32 20.20 5.78
CA LEU A 49 -9.09 19.72 4.42
C LEU A 49 -9.92 18.48 4.09
N CYS A 50 -9.95 17.46 4.96
CA CYS A 50 -10.81 16.27 4.77
C CYS A 50 -12.28 16.64 4.57
N ARG A 51 -12.81 17.59 5.35
CA ARG A 51 -14.19 18.07 5.19
C ARG A 51 -14.42 18.81 3.89
N MET A 52 -13.44 19.60 3.43
CA MET A 52 -13.51 20.27 2.12
C MET A 52 -13.54 19.24 0.99
N VAL A 53 -12.65 18.26 1.03
CA VAL A 53 -12.58 17.17 0.05
C VAL A 53 -13.88 16.39 -0.01
N ALA A 54 -14.42 15.99 1.14
CA ALA A 54 -15.67 15.22 1.21
C ALA A 54 -16.88 16.04 0.73
N ARG A 55 -16.93 17.34 1.04
CA ARG A 55 -18.04 18.22 0.62
C ARG A 55 -18.03 18.49 -0.87
N GLU A 56 -16.85 18.67 -1.45
CA GLU A 56 -16.68 19.08 -2.85
C GLU A 56 -16.40 17.90 -3.80
N GLY A 57 -16.26 16.68 -3.28
CA GLY A 57 -16.06 15.46 -4.06
C GLY A 57 -14.71 15.41 -4.79
N TRP A 58 -13.67 16.08 -4.28
CA TRP A 58 -12.38 16.11 -4.94
C TRP A 58 -11.68 14.76 -4.84
N GLY A 59 -11.33 14.18 -5.98
CA GLY A 59 -10.56 12.93 -6.07
C GLY A 59 -9.17 13.20 -6.62
N ARG A 60 -8.18 12.42 -6.17
CA ARG A 60 -6.92 12.33 -6.91
C ARG A 60 -7.17 11.67 -8.27
N PRO A 61 -6.44 12.06 -9.32
CA PRO A 61 -6.42 11.27 -10.55
C PRO A 61 -6.02 9.84 -10.19
N ALA A 62 -6.82 8.88 -10.65
CA ALA A 62 -6.54 7.48 -10.43
C ALA A 62 -5.18 7.15 -11.06
N VAL A 63 -4.17 6.95 -10.21
CA VAL A 63 -2.90 6.40 -10.67
C VAL A 63 -3.20 4.96 -11.07
N ASP A 64 -2.98 4.60 -12.34
CA ASP A 64 -3.14 3.22 -12.75
C ASP A 64 -2.14 2.35 -11.99
N ARG A 65 -2.66 1.67 -10.97
CA ARG A 65 -1.89 0.84 -10.05
C ARG A 65 -1.21 -0.31 -10.82
N LEU A 66 -1.87 -0.88 -11.83
CA LEU A 66 -1.32 -1.96 -12.62
C LEU A 66 -0.11 -1.48 -13.42
N GLU A 67 -0.22 -0.32 -14.05
CA GLU A 67 0.89 0.30 -14.78
C GLU A 67 2.06 0.67 -13.85
N THR A 68 1.76 1.15 -12.64
CA THR A 68 2.79 1.44 -11.63
C THR A 68 3.56 0.19 -11.22
N VAL A 69 2.84 -0.90 -10.91
CA VAL A 69 3.42 -2.21 -10.58
C VAL A 69 4.23 -2.75 -11.76
N ARG A 70 3.71 -2.61 -12.98
CA ARG A 70 4.39 -3.05 -14.20
C ARG A 70 5.72 -2.34 -14.40
N ARG A 71 5.77 -1.00 -14.26
CA ARG A 71 7.02 -0.23 -14.34
C ARG A 71 8.03 -0.63 -13.29
N LEU A 72 7.56 -0.86 -12.06
CA LEU A 72 8.41 -1.26 -10.96
C LEU A 72 9.06 -2.62 -11.23
N ARG A 73 8.25 -3.58 -11.72
CA ARG A 73 8.72 -4.92 -12.08
C ARG A 73 9.73 -4.88 -13.22
N LEU A 74 9.46 -4.11 -14.27
CA LEU A 74 10.39 -3.93 -15.39
C LEU A 74 11.76 -3.41 -14.91
N ARG A 75 11.78 -2.41 -14.02
CA ARG A 75 13.03 -1.90 -13.45
C ARG A 75 13.78 -2.91 -12.59
N VAL A 76 13.06 -3.75 -11.85
CA VAL A 76 13.68 -4.83 -11.06
C VAL A 76 14.30 -5.87 -11.97
N ASP A 77 13.59 -6.28 -13.02
CA ASP A 77 14.07 -7.24 -14.01
C ASP A 77 15.31 -6.71 -14.76
N GLU A 78 15.30 -5.44 -15.19
CA GLU A 78 16.48 -4.76 -15.77
C GLU A 78 17.68 -4.78 -14.82
N ARG A 79 17.44 -4.58 -13.53
CA ARG A 79 18.53 -4.54 -12.53
C ARG A 79 19.08 -5.93 -12.23
N LEU A 80 18.23 -6.94 -12.18
CA LEU A 80 18.62 -8.35 -12.06
C LEU A 80 19.49 -8.77 -13.24
N ALA A 81 19.02 -8.50 -14.47
CA ALA A 81 19.74 -8.82 -15.70
C ALA A 81 21.12 -8.12 -15.79
N ALA A 82 21.25 -6.91 -15.24
CA ALA A 82 22.54 -6.20 -15.18
C ALA A 82 23.53 -6.81 -14.17
N ILE A 83 23.04 -7.46 -13.12
CA ILE A 83 23.86 -8.06 -12.06
C ILE A 83 24.33 -9.46 -12.44
N GLU A 84 23.50 -10.27 -13.10
CA GLU A 84 23.82 -11.64 -13.53
C GLU A 84 25.19 -11.80 -14.23
N PRO A 85 25.58 -10.99 -15.24
CA PRO A 85 26.87 -11.14 -15.91
C PRO A 85 28.06 -10.69 -15.06
N LEU A 86 27.85 -9.82 -14.05
CA LEU A 86 28.89 -9.44 -13.09
C LEU A 86 29.19 -10.58 -12.11
N LEU A 87 28.15 -11.35 -11.76
CA LEU A 87 28.29 -12.57 -10.95
C LEU A 87 29.00 -13.68 -11.76
N ALA A 88 28.65 -13.84 -13.04
CA ALA A 88 29.19 -14.90 -13.89
C ALA A 88 30.69 -14.74 -14.23
N LYS A 89 31.22 -13.50 -14.24
CA LYS A 89 32.61 -13.21 -14.65
C LYS A 89 33.64 -13.28 -13.52
N SER A 90 33.22 -13.52 -12.29
CA SER A 90 34.05 -13.22 -11.14
C SER A 90 34.44 -14.51 -10.39
N GLY A 91 35.67 -14.99 -10.63
CA GLY A 91 36.30 -16.03 -9.82
C GLY A 91 36.96 -15.43 -8.57
N GLY A 92 36.77 -16.05 -7.40
CA GLY A 92 37.39 -15.66 -6.12
C GLY A 92 36.93 -14.31 -5.56
N SER A 93 37.35 -13.20 -6.19
CA SER A 93 36.92 -11.82 -5.89
C SER A 93 35.44 -11.56 -6.21
N GLY A 94 34.80 -12.47 -6.94
CA GLY A 94 33.39 -12.42 -7.30
C GLY A 94 32.43 -12.79 -6.19
N LEU A 95 32.88 -13.56 -5.21
CA LEU A 95 32.04 -13.92 -4.08
C LEU A 95 31.71 -12.70 -3.22
N ASP A 96 32.67 -11.78 -3.02
CA ASP A 96 32.43 -10.54 -2.27
C ASP A 96 31.55 -9.55 -3.05
N GLU A 97 31.73 -9.46 -4.37
CA GLU A 97 30.89 -8.66 -5.27
C GLU A 97 29.46 -9.24 -5.33
N ALA A 98 29.36 -10.57 -5.39
CA ALA A 98 28.11 -11.31 -5.36
C ALA A 98 27.37 -11.16 -4.04
N GLU A 99 28.09 -11.21 -2.93
CA GLU A 99 27.54 -10.99 -1.60
C GLU A 99 27.04 -9.56 -1.46
N ARG A 100 27.80 -8.56 -1.94
CA ARG A 100 27.35 -7.17 -2.00
C ARG A 100 26.09 -7.00 -2.85
N ALA A 101 26.06 -7.60 -4.04
CA ALA A 101 24.91 -7.56 -4.93
C ALA A 101 23.68 -8.25 -4.29
N ALA A 102 23.85 -9.40 -3.66
CA ALA A 102 22.79 -10.12 -2.94
C ALA A 102 22.27 -9.31 -1.74
N LYS A 103 23.16 -8.62 -1.01
CA LYS A 103 22.78 -7.70 0.08
C LYS A 103 21.98 -6.51 -0.45
N THR A 104 22.40 -5.90 -1.56
CA THR A 104 21.65 -4.82 -2.21
C THR A 104 20.29 -5.30 -2.69
N LEU A 105 20.21 -6.48 -3.30
CA LEU A 105 18.94 -7.08 -3.72
C LEU A 105 18.03 -7.37 -2.52
N GLY A 106 18.58 -7.93 -1.45
CA GLY A 106 17.87 -8.19 -0.20
C GLY A 106 17.33 -6.91 0.45
N ALA A 107 18.11 -5.82 0.40
CA ALA A 107 17.68 -4.51 0.86
C ALA A 107 16.51 -3.99 0.01
N LEU A 108 16.60 -4.07 -1.33
CA LEU A 108 15.52 -3.66 -2.22
C LEU A 108 14.25 -4.50 -2.03
N VAL A 109 14.37 -5.82 -1.91
CA VAL A 109 13.23 -6.72 -1.62
C VAL A 109 12.60 -6.40 -0.27
N ARG A 110 13.40 -6.04 0.73
CA ARG A 110 12.90 -5.56 2.03
C ARG A 110 12.13 -4.25 1.87
N THR A 111 12.69 -3.27 1.15
CA THR A 111 11.98 -2.01 0.86
C THR A 111 10.66 -2.25 0.14
N LEU A 112 10.60 -3.20 -0.81
CA LEU A 112 9.34 -3.58 -1.46
C LEU A 112 8.34 -4.21 -0.50
N LYS A 113 8.79 -5.06 0.43
CA LYS A 113 7.92 -5.64 1.47
C LYS A 113 7.41 -4.58 2.44
N ASP A 114 8.25 -3.62 2.80
CA ASP A 114 7.89 -2.51 3.70
C ASP A 114 6.87 -1.59 3.04
N LEU A 115 7.07 -1.23 1.77
CA LEU A 115 6.07 -0.48 1.00
C LEU A 115 4.74 -1.23 0.89
N ALA A 116 4.78 -2.54 0.61
CA ALA A 116 3.55 -3.37 0.60
C ALA A 116 2.90 -3.53 1.98
N ALA A 117 3.67 -3.43 3.07
CA ALA A 117 3.12 -3.40 4.43
C ALA A 117 2.45 -2.05 4.73
N LEU A 118 3.11 -0.94 4.39
CA LEU A 118 2.54 0.41 4.48
C LEU A 118 1.26 0.55 3.67
N ASP A 119 1.21 0.02 2.44
CA ASP A 119 -0.02 0.00 1.62
C ASP A 119 -1.17 -0.77 2.30
N ARG A 120 -0.87 -1.87 3.00
CA ARG A 120 -1.87 -2.64 3.73
C ARG A 120 -2.33 -1.92 5.00
N ASP A 121 -1.42 -1.22 5.66
CA ASP A 121 -1.72 -0.46 6.86
C ASP A 121 -2.47 0.84 6.52
N GLU A 122 -2.18 1.47 5.38
CA GLU A 122 -2.98 2.55 4.80
C GLU A 122 -4.36 2.06 4.36
N ALA A 123 -4.47 0.87 3.75
CA ALA A 123 -5.77 0.28 3.42
C ALA A 123 -6.59 -0.02 4.69
N ARG A 124 -5.96 -0.46 5.78
CA ARG A 124 -6.62 -0.65 7.09
C ARG A 124 -6.95 0.67 7.78
N ALA A 125 -6.09 1.67 7.69
CA ALA A 125 -6.28 2.98 8.29
C ALA A 125 -7.34 3.80 7.52
N GLY A 126 -7.38 3.67 6.20
CA GLY A 126 -8.44 4.17 5.31
C GLY A 126 -9.77 3.43 5.46
N GLY A 127 -9.76 2.28 6.13
CA GLY A 127 -10.96 1.54 6.58
C GLY A 127 -11.63 2.12 7.81
N ARG A 128 -11.16 3.25 8.38
CA ARG A 128 -11.91 3.99 9.42
C ARG A 128 -13.01 4.83 8.77
N GLY A 129 -13.93 4.15 8.12
CA GLY A 129 -15.06 4.72 7.39
C GLY A 129 -16.05 3.69 6.83
N ASP A 130 -15.89 2.39 7.10
CA ASP A 130 -16.91 1.40 6.79
C ASP A 130 -17.14 0.49 8.00
N GLU A 131 -18.24 0.74 8.70
CA GLU A 131 -18.68 -0.02 9.87
C GLU A 131 -19.39 -1.33 9.45
N ASN A 132 -19.14 -1.85 8.24
CA ASN A 132 -19.81 -3.05 7.72
C ASN A 132 -18.89 -4.05 7.00
N GLY A 133 -17.64 -4.16 7.43
CA GLY A 133 -16.74 -5.26 7.06
C GLY A 133 -16.27 -6.02 8.29
N GLY A 134 -17.11 -6.92 8.82
CA GLY A 134 -16.67 -7.85 9.87
C GLY A 134 -15.39 -8.59 9.44
N PRO A 135 -14.51 -8.96 10.39
CA PRO A 135 -13.26 -9.64 10.06
C PRO A 135 -13.58 -10.90 9.25
N VAL A 136 -12.99 -11.01 8.06
CA VAL A 136 -13.04 -12.25 7.28
C VAL A 136 -12.50 -13.35 8.16
N ASP A 137 -13.35 -14.30 8.53
CA ASP A 137 -12.97 -15.43 9.36
C ASP A 137 -11.95 -16.28 8.59
N VAL A 138 -10.68 -16.06 8.95
CA VAL A 138 -9.53 -16.72 8.32
C VAL A 138 -9.59 -18.23 8.57
N ASP A 139 -10.22 -18.66 9.66
CA ASP A 139 -10.41 -20.08 9.97
C ASP A 139 -11.47 -20.67 9.04
N ALA A 140 -12.58 -19.96 8.80
CA ALA A 140 -13.59 -20.37 7.81
C ALA A 140 -13.02 -20.46 6.37
N LEU A 141 -12.13 -19.53 6.00
CA LEU A 141 -11.44 -19.58 4.71
C LEU A 141 -10.44 -20.74 4.63
N ARG A 142 -9.72 -21.02 5.73
CA ARG A 142 -8.78 -22.16 5.83
C ARG A 142 -9.51 -23.48 5.69
N ASP A 143 -10.67 -23.61 6.34
CA ASP A 143 -11.51 -24.80 6.26
C ASP A 143 -12.07 -25.02 4.86
N GLU A 144 -12.47 -23.96 4.15
CA GLU A 144 -12.93 -24.08 2.77
C GLU A 144 -11.80 -24.46 1.81
N LEU A 145 -10.58 -23.94 2.01
CA LEU A 145 -9.41 -24.36 1.25
C LEU A 145 -9.08 -25.84 1.52
N ALA A 146 -9.14 -26.29 2.76
CA ALA A 146 -8.89 -27.68 3.13
C ALA A 146 -9.92 -28.61 2.46
N ARG A 147 -11.21 -28.25 2.48
CA ARG A 147 -12.27 -28.98 1.76
C ARG A 147 -12.01 -29.03 0.25
N ARG A 148 -11.60 -27.91 -0.35
CA ARG A 148 -11.35 -27.83 -1.80
C ARG A 148 -10.14 -28.65 -2.23
N LEU A 149 -9.07 -28.65 -1.45
CA LEU A 149 -7.88 -29.49 -1.68
C LEU A 149 -8.19 -30.98 -1.51
N ALA A 150 -9.02 -31.34 -0.53
CA ALA A 150 -9.46 -32.73 -0.34
C ALA A 150 -10.30 -33.23 -1.53
N ARG A 151 -11.23 -32.40 -2.04
CA ARG A 151 -11.98 -32.70 -3.27
C ARG A 151 -11.05 -32.93 -4.47
N MET A 152 -10.12 -32.00 -4.69
CA MET A 152 -9.20 -32.06 -5.83
C MET A 152 -8.24 -33.25 -5.75
N ARG A 153 -7.84 -33.67 -4.54
CA ARG A 153 -7.04 -34.89 -4.34
C ARG A 153 -7.86 -36.15 -4.62
N ALA A 154 -9.10 -36.22 -4.17
CA ALA A 154 -9.98 -37.35 -4.45
C ALA A 154 -10.27 -37.49 -5.96
N GLU A 155 -10.52 -36.37 -6.65
CA GLU A 155 -10.68 -36.32 -8.11
C GLU A 155 -9.41 -36.79 -8.84
N HIS A 156 -8.22 -36.49 -8.32
CA HIS A 156 -6.94 -36.90 -8.89
C HIS A 156 -6.59 -38.38 -8.61
N ASP A 157 -6.99 -38.92 -7.45
CA ASP A 157 -6.80 -40.34 -7.10
C ASP A 157 -7.75 -41.26 -7.89
N GLU A 158 -8.94 -40.77 -8.26
CA GLU A 158 -9.90 -41.50 -9.10
C GLU A 158 -9.51 -41.50 -10.59
N GLN A 159 -8.59 -40.63 -11.00
CA GLN A 159 -8.13 -40.47 -12.39
C GLN A 159 -6.89 -41.31 -12.76
N VAL A 160 -6.33 -42.11 -11.85
CA VAL A 160 -5.21 -43.04 -12.14
C VAL A 160 -5.71 -44.49 -12.19
N PRO A 161 -6.30 -44.95 -13.31
CA PRO A 161 -6.51 -46.38 -13.52
C PRO A 161 -5.20 -47.03 -13.98
N GLY A 162 -4.66 -47.88 -13.11
CA GLY A 162 -3.81 -49.04 -13.43
C GLY A 162 -2.68 -48.85 -14.45
N LEU A 163 -1.46 -48.61 -13.96
CA LEU A 163 -0.25 -49.01 -14.69
C LEU A 163 0.07 -50.48 -14.33
N PRO A 164 0.14 -51.41 -15.30
CA PRO A 164 0.48 -52.80 -15.02
C PRO A 164 1.96 -52.95 -14.67
N GLU A 165 2.24 -53.81 -13.68
CA GLU A 165 3.59 -54.25 -13.33
C GLU A 165 4.25 -54.98 -14.51
N ALA A 166 5.52 -54.66 -14.76
CA ALA A 166 6.45 -55.42 -15.59
C ALA A 166 7.77 -55.58 -14.83
#